data_AF-A0A832LAJ7-F1
#
_entry.id   AF-A0A832LAJ7-F1
#
_cell.length_a   1.000
_cell.length_b   1.000
_cell.length_c   1.000
_cell.angle_alpha   90.00
_cell.angle_beta   90.00
_cell.angle_gamma   90.00
#
_symmetry.space_group_name_H-M   'P 1'
#
loop_
_entity.id
_entity.type
_entity.pdbx_description
1 polymer ?
#
loop_
_entity_poly.entity_id
_entity_poly.type
_entity_poly.pdbx_seq_one_letter_code
_entity_poly.pdbx_strand_id
1 'polypeptide(L)'
;MKVLSLFSGIGGLDLAAEWAGMEVVAFCEIEPYPVEVLKRRWPDVPVFRDVFTLTRNTLAEQGIRPDDIDCIIGGFPCQPFSVAGKRKGKKDERFLWGEFSRLIGEIRPSWVVAENVPGLISIALDDILADLESQGYGCLTFVYPASAVGAPHRRERVFIVAHARC
;
A
#
# COMPACT_ATOMS: atom_id res chain seq x y z
N MET A 1 1.62 -4.03 16.34
CA MET A 1 0.61 -3.97 15.26
C MET A 1 1.06 -4.89 14.15
N LYS A 2 0.18 -5.73 13.62
CA LYS A 2 0.48 -6.60 12.47
C LYS A 2 0.16 -5.89 11.16
N VAL A 3 1.04 -6.06 10.18
CA VAL A 3 1.03 -5.31 8.93
C VAL A 3 0.94 -6.25 7.74
N LEU A 4 -0.03 -5.99 6.85
CA LEU A 4 -0.01 -6.49 5.48
C LEU A 4 0.61 -5.41 4.58
N SER A 5 1.67 -5.79 3.87
CA SER A 5 2.34 -4.90 2.94
C SER A 5 1.98 -5.23 1.50
N LEU A 6 1.46 -4.24 0.77
CA LEU A 6 1.08 -4.35 -0.63
C LEU A 6 2.04 -3.57 -1.51
N PHE A 7 2.37 -4.12 -2.69
CA PHE A 7 3.31 -3.50 -3.62
C PHE A 7 4.65 -3.19 -2.93
N SER A 8 5.11 -4.16 -2.13
CA SER A 8 6.17 -3.98 -1.13
C SER A 8 7.51 -3.58 -1.74
N GLY A 9 7.71 -3.84 -3.03
CA GLY A 9 8.98 -3.69 -3.70
C GLY A 9 10.07 -4.41 -2.89
N ILE A 10 11.16 -3.71 -2.64
CA ILE A 10 12.32 -4.29 -1.94
C ILE A 10 12.25 -4.18 -0.41
N GLY A 11 11.10 -3.82 0.17
CA GLY A 11 10.95 -3.78 1.63
C GLY A 11 11.12 -2.40 2.27
N GLY A 12 10.93 -1.31 1.53
CA GLY A 12 11.27 0.04 1.99
C GLY A 12 10.35 0.55 3.10
N LEU A 13 9.04 0.50 2.88
CA LEU A 13 8.04 0.86 3.89
C LEU A 13 7.99 -0.19 5.00
N ASP A 14 8.28 -1.43 4.67
CA ASP A 14 8.29 -2.58 5.57
C ASP A 14 9.35 -2.42 6.66
N LEU A 15 10.56 -2.04 6.27
CA LEU A 15 11.61 -1.69 7.23
C LEU A 15 11.23 -0.50 8.11
N ALA A 16 10.55 0.50 7.55
CA ALA A 16 10.07 1.64 8.34
C ALA A 16 9.00 1.21 9.35
N ALA A 17 8.13 0.27 8.99
CA ALA A 17 7.13 -0.31 9.90
C ALA A 17 7.80 -1.08 11.04
N GLU A 18 8.82 -1.90 10.75
CA GLU A 18 9.60 -2.59 11.79
C GLU A 18 10.32 -1.61 12.73
N TRP A 19 10.91 -0.54 12.20
CA TRP A 19 11.52 0.53 13.01
C TRP A 19 10.51 1.24 13.91
N ALA A 20 9.23 1.27 13.51
CA ALA A 20 8.13 1.77 14.32
C ALA A 20 7.58 0.73 15.31
N GLY A 21 8.18 -0.46 15.42
CA GLY A 21 7.75 -1.53 16.32
C GLY A 21 6.55 -2.34 15.81
N MET A 22 6.29 -2.30 14.51
CA MET A 22 5.26 -3.12 13.86
C MET A 22 5.85 -4.44 13.33
N GLU A 23 4.98 -5.43 13.12
CA GLU A 23 5.34 -6.75 12.62
C GLU A 23 4.74 -6.94 11.23
N VAL A 24 5.55 -7.16 10.20
CA VAL A 24 5.05 -7.47 8.86
C VAL A 24 4.72 -8.96 8.79
N VAL A 25 3.44 -9.28 8.59
CA VAL A 25 2.94 -10.68 8.61
C VAL A 25 2.70 -11.25 7.23
N ALA A 26 2.64 -10.40 6.20
CA ALA A 26 2.61 -10.81 4.81
C ALA A 26 3.05 -9.68 3.87
N PHE A 27 3.61 -10.09 2.73
CA PHE A 27 3.89 -9.21 1.60
C PHE A 27 3.03 -9.58 0.39
N CYS A 28 2.74 -8.61 -0.47
CA CYS A 28 2.22 -8.84 -1.81
C CYS A 28 3.07 -8.10 -2.84
N GLU A 29 3.81 -8.84 -3.66
CA GLU A 29 4.74 -8.29 -4.64
C GLU A 29 4.86 -9.20 -5.88
N ILE A 30 4.66 -8.61 -7.06
CA ILE A 30 4.59 -9.31 -8.35
C ILE A 30 5.93 -9.35 -9.06
N GLU A 31 6.84 -8.44 -8.78
CA GLU A 31 8.13 -8.41 -9.44
C GLU A 31 9.05 -9.51 -8.87
N PRO A 32 9.71 -10.33 -9.72
CA PRO A 32 10.56 -11.41 -9.22
C PRO A 32 11.74 -10.92 -8.39
N TYR A 33 12.41 -9.86 -8.85
CA TYR A 33 13.61 -9.34 -8.17
C TYR A 33 13.33 -8.87 -6.74
N PRO A 34 12.32 -8.01 -6.49
CA PRO A 34 12.03 -7.59 -5.14
C PRO A 34 11.55 -8.73 -4.24
N VAL A 35 10.82 -9.73 -4.76
CA VAL A 35 10.46 -10.92 -3.98
C VAL A 35 11.67 -11.70 -3.49
N GLU A 36 12.72 -11.84 -4.29
CA GLU A 36 13.96 -12.47 -3.83
C GLU A 36 14.65 -11.67 -2.72
N VAL A 37 14.56 -10.34 -2.76
CA VAL A 37 15.03 -9.47 -1.67
C VAL A 37 14.20 -9.68 -0.40
N LEU A 38 12.87 -9.69 -0.53
CA LEU A 38 11.95 -9.89 0.60
C LEU A 38 12.20 -11.24 1.28
N LYS A 39 12.24 -12.33 0.52
CA LYS A 39 12.51 -13.68 1.04
C LYS A 39 13.87 -13.81 1.73
N ARG A 40 14.88 -13.09 1.23
CA ARG A 40 16.21 -13.10 1.85
C ARG A 40 16.21 -12.39 3.21
N ARG A 41 15.41 -11.33 3.34
CA ARG A 41 15.40 -10.47 4.53
C ARG A 41 14.37 -10.90 5.58
N TRP A 42 13.24 -11.43 5.12
CA TRP A 42 12.13 -11.94 5.92
C TRP A 42 11.81 -13.39 5.49
N PRO A 43 12.70 -14.35 5.77
CA PRO A 43 12.56 -15.72 5.28
C PRO A 43 11.30 -16.44 5.81
N ASP A 44 10.80 -16.01 6.96
CA ASP A 44 9.65 -16.63 7.62
C ASP A 44 8.32 -15.93 7.31
N VAL A 45 8.33 -14.84 6.54
CA VAL A 45 7.13 -14.07 6.20
C VAL A 45 6.68 -14.43 4.78
N PRO A 46 5.42 -14.86 4.59
CA PRO A 46 4.93 -15.27 3.28
C PRO A 46 4.84 -14.09 2.30
N VAL A 47 5.13 -14.39 1.03
CA VAL A 47 5.09 -13.43 -0.09
C VAL A 47 4.06 -13.89 -1.11
N PHE A 48 2.93 -13.20 -1.16
CA PHE A 48 1.90 -13.36 -2.19
C PHE A 48 2.34 -12.64 -3.47
N ARG A 49 2.00 -13.22 -4.63
CA ARG A 49 2.53 -12.74 -5.92
C ARG A 49 1.59 -11.80 -6.66
N ASP A 50 0.30 -11.95 -6.45
CA ASP A 50 -0.70 -11.24 -7.25
C ASP A 50 -1.77 -10.67 -6.34
N VAL A 51 -1.90 -9.34 -6.37
CA VAL A 51 -2.88 -8.61 -5.55
C VAL A 51 -4.30 -8.98 -5.96
N PHE A 52 -4.56 -9.37 -7.21
CA PHE A 52 -5.89 -9.77 -7.68
C PHE A 52 -6.35 -11.12 -7.12
N THR A 53 -5.40 -11.99 -6.76
CA THR A 53 -5.71 -13.28 -6.14
C THR A 53 -5.55 -13.27 -4.62
N LEU A 54 -4.88 -12.25 -4.08
CA LEU A 54 -4.82 -12.02 -2.64
C LEU A 54 -6.20 -11.60 -2.12
N THR A 55 -6.70 -12.38 -1.17
CA THR A 55 -7.97 -12.16 -0.48
C THR A 55 -7.82 -12.46 1.01
N ARG A 56 -8.83 -12.08 1.78
CA ARG A 56 -8.99 -12.54 3.17
C ARG A 56 -8.84 -14.06 3.33
N ASN A 57 -9.38 -14.84 2.40
CA ASN A 57 -9.34 -16.31 2.48
C ASN A 57 -7.94 -16.86 2.20
N THR A 58 -7.25 -16.35 1.18
CA THR A 58 -5.89 -16.81 0.86
C THR A 58 -4.89 -16.48 1.97
N LEU A 59 -5.10 -15.38 2.71
CA LEU A 59 -4.34 -15.08 3.92
C LEU A 59 -4.58 -16.16 5.00
N ALA A 60 -5.85 -16.50 5.25
CA ALA A 60 -6.22 -17.50 6.25
C ALA A 60 -5.70 -18.91 5.90
N GLU A 61 -5.71 -19.28 4.61
CA GLU A 61 -5.13 -20.53 4.11
C GLU A 61 -3.62 -20.64 4.37
N GLN A 62 -2.92 -19.51 4.44
CA GLN A 62 -1.50 -19.44 4.83
C GLN A 62 -1.28 -19.29 6.35
N GLY A 63 -2.34 -19.47 7.15
CA GLY A 63 -2.27 -19.39 8.61
C GLY A 63 -2.24 -17.95 9.16
N ILE A 64 -2.44 -16.94 8.31
CA ILE A 64 -2.52 -15.53 8.73
C ILE A 64 -3.97 -15.21 9.06
N ARG A 65 -4.25 -14.85 10.31
CA ARG A 65 -5.58 -14.44 10.74
C ARG A 65 -5.86 -13.00 10.24
N PRO A 66 -6.79 -12.78 9.29
CA PRO A 66 -6.99 -11.45 8.72
C PRO A 66 -7.50 -10.43 9.74
N ASP A 67 -8.28 -10.88 10.73
CA ASP A 67 -8.77 -10.01 11.81
C ASP A 67 -7.68 -9.52 12.78
N ASP A 68 -6.50 -10.15 12.74
CA ASP A 68 -5.36 -9.69 13.53
C ASP A 68 -4.53 -8.64 12.78
N ILE A 69 -4.84 -8.33 11.51
CA ILE A 69 -4.10 -7.34 10.71
C ILE A 69 -4.57 -5.93 11.11
N ASP A 70 -3.71 -5.21 11.83
CA ASP A 70 -3.99 -3.87 12.33
C ASP A 70 -3.77 -2.79 11.26
N CYS A 71 -2.87 -3.05 10.29
CA CYS A 71 -2.47 -2.06 9.30
C CYS A 71 -2.24 -2.64 7.91
N ILE A 72 -2.69 -1.92 6.88
CA ILE A 72 -2.27 -2.14 5.49
C ILE A 72 -1.37 -0.99 5.05
N ILE A 73 -0.17 -1.31 4.55
CA ILE A 73 0.76 -0.35 3.98
C ILE A 73 1.01 -0.65 2.50
N GLY A 74 1.38 0.34 1.70
CA GLY A 74 1.87 0.07 0.35
C GLY A 74 2.05 1.27 -0.58
N GLY A 75 2.88 1.10 -1.60
CA GLY A 75 3.09 2.08 -2.67
C GLY A 75 2.54 1.57 -4.00
N PHE A 76 1.24 1.79 -4.26
CA PHE A 76 0.63 1.28 -5.50
C PHE A 76 1.14 2.05 -6.72
N PRO A 77 1.32 1.38 -7.87
CA PRO A 77 1.83 2.03 -9.07
C PRO A 77 0.89 3.14 -9.56
N CYS A 78 1.35 4.38 -9.47
CA CYS A 78 0.74 5.50 -10.15
C CYS A 78 1.32 5.56 -11.57
N GLN A 79 0.88 4.65 -12.45
CA GLN A 79 1.18 4.79 -13.88
C GLN A 79 0.22 5.84 -14.46
N PRO A 80 0.69 7.03 -14.84
CA PRO A 80 -0.15 7.94 -15.57
C PRO A 80 -0.14 7.54 -17.04
N PHE A 81 -1.30 7.64 -17.65
CA PHE A 81 -1.46 8.06 -19.04
C PHE A 81 -0.24 8.87 -19.48
N SER A 82 0.48 8.37 -20.48
CA SER A 82 1.39 9.24 -21.21
C SER A 82 0.59 10.47 -21.65
N VAL A 83 1.20 11.65 -21.54
CA VAL A 83 0.62 12.94 -21.94
C VAL A 83 0.13 12.95 -23.41
N ALA A 84 0.47 11.91 -24.19
CA ALA A 84 0.06 11.68 -25.57
C ALA A 84 -1.18 10.77 -25.78
N GLY A 85 -1.68 10.11 -24.73
CA GLY A 85 -2.73 9.09 -24.85
C GLY A 85 -4.06 9.53 -24.25
N LYS A 86 -5.05 9.77 -25.10
CA LYS A 86 -6.47 10.05 -24.79
C LYS A 86 -6.90 9.53 -23.40
N ARG A 87 -7.44 10.43 -22.57
CA ARG A 87 -8.13 10.18 -21.29
C ARG A 87 -9.15 9.03 -21.41
N LYS A 88 -8.72 7.78 -21.29
CA LYS A 88 -9.62 6.66 -21.00
C LYS A 88 -9.78 6.65 -19.49
N GLY A 89 -10.71 7.46 -18.98
CA GLY A 89 -10.92 7.64 -17.54
C GLY A 89 -11.19 6.33 -16.80
N LYS A 90 -10.89 6.33 -15.49
CA LYS A 90 -11.37 5.47 -14.38
C LYS A 90 -11.58 3.94 -14.58
N LYS A 91 -11.22 3.35 -15.72
CA LYS A 91 -11.32 1.92 -16.05
C LYS A 91 -9.98 1.33 -16.52
N ASP A 92 -8.87 1.93 -16.10
CA ASP A 92 -7.54 1.45 -16.48
C ASP A 92 -7.09 0.40 -15.47
N GLU A 93 -6.95 -0.85 -15.94
CA GLU A 93 -6.46 -2.02 -15.17
C GLU A 93 -5.10 -1.79 -14.51
N ARG A 94 -4.36 -0.75 -14.91
CA ARG A 94 -3.04 -0.39 -14.37
C ARG A 94 -3.09 0.50 -13.13
N PHE A 95 -4.26 1.02 -12.78
CA PHE A 95 -4.46 1.76 -11.53
C PHE A 95 -4.90 0.80 -10.42
N LEU A 96 -3.92 0.26 -9.68
CA LEU A 96 -4.15 -0.81 -8.71
C LEU A 96 -4.70 -0.35 -7.36
N TRP A 97 -5.15 0.91 -7.26
CA TRP A 97 -5.87 1.40 -6.08
C TRP A 97 -7.13 0.56 -5.81
N GLY A 98 -7.85 0.11 -6.85
CA GLY A 98 -9.06 -0.70 -6.69
C GLY A 98 -8.81 -1.97 -5.87
N GLU A 99 -7.69 -2.66 -6.11
CA GLU A 99 -7.31 -3.87 -5.37
C GLU A 99 -6.78 -3.55 -3.97
N PHE A 100 -6.07 -2.42 -3.82
CA PHE A 100 -5.69 -1.90 -2.50
C PHE A 100 -6.95 -1.66 -1.64
N SER A 101 -7.91 -0.93 -2.21
CA SER A 101 -9.20 -0.60 -1.59
C SER A 101 -10.04 -1.84 -1.28
N ARG A 102 -10.11 -2.81 -2.20
CA ARG A 102 -10.79 -4.10 -1.98
C ARG A 102 -10.24 -4.80 -0.73
N LEU A 103 -8.91 -4.88 -0.61
CA LEU A 103 -8.27 -5.51 0.55
C LEU A 103 -8.53 -4.75 1.85
N ILE A 104 -8.58 -3.41 1.83
CA ILE A 104 -9.02 -2.61 2.98
C ILE A 104 -10.45 -3.00 3.39
N GLY A 105 -11.36 -3.15 2.42
CA GLY A 105 -12.75 -3.53 2.66
C GLY A 105 -12.91 -4.95 3.21
N GLU A 106 -12.11 -5.91 2.73
CA GLU A 106 -12.14 -7.31 3.18
C GLU A 106 -11.50 -7.52 4.57
N ILE A 107 -10.38 -6.85 4.82
CA ILE A 107 -9.55 -7.05 6.03
C ILE A 107 -10.00 -6.13 7.16
N ARG A 108 -10.48 -4.92 6.83
CA ARG A 108 -10.91 -3.89 7.79
C ARG A 108 -9.83 -3.53 8.82
N PRO A 109 -8.58 -3.21 8.40
CA PRO A 109 -7.51 -2.83 9.32
C PRO A 109 -7.87 -1.56 10.10
N SER A 110 -7.27 -1.36 11.28
CA SER A 110 -7.44 -0.09 12.01
C SER A 110 -6.76 1.08 11.28
N TRP A 111 -5.65 0.81 10.60
CA TRP A 111 -4.82 1.82 9.94
C TRP A 111 -4.51 1.49 8.48
N VAL A 112 -4.42 2.51 7.66
CA VAL A 112 -3.94 2.42 6.27
C VAL A 112 -2.86 3.46 6.04
N VAL A 113 -1.75 3.08 5.42
CA VAL A 113 -0.70 4.00 4.98
C VAL A 113 -0.37 3.73 3.51
N ALA A 114 -0.77 4.65 2.63
CA ALA A 114 -0.44 4.57 1.21
C ALA A 114 0.61 5.63 0.85
N GLU A 115 1.61 5.24 0.07
CA GLU A 115 2.63 6.14 -0.48
C GLU A 115 2.44 6.31 -2.00
N ASN A 116 2.71 7.51 -2.50
CA ASN A 116 2.81 7.72 -3.94
C ASN A 116 3.63 8.96 -4.32
N VAL A 117 3.84 9.15 -5.64
CA VAL A 117 4.46 10.37 -6.18
C VAL A 117 3.51 11.58 -6.09
N PRO A 118 4.03 12.82 -6.00
CA PRO A 118 3.22 14.04 -5.93
C PRO A 118 2.17 14.22 -7.04
N GLY A 119 2.40 13.65 -8.23
CA GLY A 119 1.43 13.68 -9.33
C GLY A 119 0.08 13.05 -8.99
N LEU A 120 0.01 12.15 -7.99
CA LEU A 120 -1.23 11.53 -7.53
C LEU A 120 -2.26 12.58 -7.07
N ILE A 121 -1.80 13.69 -6.46
CA ILE A 121 -2.67 14.76 -5.94
C ILE A 121 -3.64 15.24 -7.02
N SER A 122 -3.12 15.50 -8.21
CA SER A 122 -3.93 16.04 -9.32
C SER A 122 -4.71 14.98 -10.09
N ILE A 123 -4.41 13.70 -9.90
CA ILE A 123 -4.93 12.61 -10.74
C ILE A 123 -6.04 11.84 -10.04
N ALA A 124 -5.86 11.47 -8.77
CA ALA A 124 -6.74 10.51 -8.11
C ALA A 124 -6.90 10.71 -6.59
N LEU A 125 -6.24 11.71 -5.97
CA LEU A 125 -6.28 11.85 -4.51
C LEU A 125 -7.70 12.01 -3.98
N ASP A 126 -8.53 12.86 -4.60
CA ASP A 126 -9.91 13.08 -4.15
C ASP A 126 -10.75 11.79 -4.22
N ASP A 127 -10.56 10.99 -5.28
CA ASP A 127 -11.24 9.70 -5.44
C ASP A 127 -10.80 8.69 -4.36
N ILE A 128 -9.51 8.65 -4.05
CA ILE A 128 -8.95 7.78 -3.00
C ILE A 128 -9.50 8.15 -1.63
N LEU A 129 -9.54 9.45 -1.31
CA LEU A 129 -10.06 9.93 -0.03
C LEU A 129 -11.55 9.64 0.09
N ALA A 130 -12.34 9.89 -0.96
CA ALA A 130 -13.76 9.57 -0.97
C ALA A 130 -14.02 8.06 -0.78
N ASP A 131 -13.22 7.21 -1.40
CA ASP A 131 -13.32 5.75 -1.27
C ASP A 131 -13.03 5.29 0.17
N LEU A 132 -11.91 5.75 0.76
CA LEU A 132 -11.58 5.47 2.17
C LEU A 132 -12.66 5.98 3.14
N GLU A 133 -13.18 7.19 2.93
CA GLU A 133 -14.27 7.73 3.75
C GLU A 133 -15.56 6.92 3.61
N SER A 134 -15.89 6.44 2.40
CA SER A 134 -17.04 5.57 2.17
C SER A 134 -16.92 4.23 2.91
N GLN A 135 -15.69 3.78 3.16
CA GLN A 135 -15.39 2.60 3.97
C GLN A 135 -15.29 2.91 5.47
N GLY A 136 -15.52 4.15 5.89
CA GLY A 136 -15.55 4.55 7.31
C GLY A 136 -14.19 4.97 7.87
N TYR A 137 -13.24 5.38 7.04
CA TYR A 137 -11.94 5.88 7.50
C TYR A 137 -11.90 7.41 7.55
N GLY A 138 -11.23 7.97 8.57
CA GLY A 138 -10.76 9.35 8.56
C GLY A 138 -9.37 9.44 7.96
N CYS A 139 -9.15 10.38 7.04
CA CYS A 139 -7.91 10.47 6.28
C CYS A 139 -7.14 11.76 6.57
N LEU A 140 -5.81 11.66 6.57
CA LEU A 140 -4.88 12.76 6.55
C LEU A 140 -3.88 12.56 5.40
N THR A 141 -3.56 13.64 4.69
CA THR A 141 -2.62 13.61 3.57
C THR A 141 -1.50 14.61 3.80
N PHE A 142 -0.29 14.22 3.44
CA PHE A 142 0.87 15.10 3.55
C PHE A 142 1.91 14.78 2.48
N VAL A 143 2.67 15.82 2.11
CA VAL A 143 3.79 15.71 1.17
C VAL A 143 5.09 15.95 1.93
N TYR A 144 5.98 14.96 1.91
CA TYR A 144 7.31 15.09 2.51
C TYR A 144 8.41 14.78 1.50
N PRO A 145 9.45 15.63 1.40
CA PRO A 145 10.70 15.22 0.77
C PRO A 145 11.52 14.36 1.73
N ALA A 146 12.21 13.35 1.22
CA ALA A 146 13.16 12.55 2.01
C ALA A 146 14.24 13.41 2.72
N SER A 147 14.61 14.55 2.13
CA SER A 147 15.54 15.51 2.73
C SER A 147 15.01 16.17 4.00
N ALA A 148 13.68 16.26 4.19
CA ALA A 148 13.10 16.81 5.43
C ALA A 148 13.32 15.89 6.64
N VAL A 149 13.66 14.62 6.41
CA VAL A 149 14.01 13.63 7.45
C VAL A 149 15.48 13.22 7.39
N GLY A 150 16.34 14.04 6.79
CA GLY A 150 17.79 13.88 6.82
C GLY A 150 18.41 13.06 5.69
N ALA A 151 17.64 12.62 4.68
CA ALA A 151 18.23 11.93 3.53
C ALA A 151 19.02 12.89 2.62
N PRO A 152 20.14 12.45 1.99
CA PRO A 152 21.00 13.31 1.17
C PRO A 152 20.44 13.58 -0.24
N HIS A 153 19.14 13.42 -0.45
CA HIS A 153 18.51 13.59 -1.74
C HIS A 153 17.08 14.14 -1.60
N ARG A 154 16.65 14.92 -2.61
CA ARG A 154 15.28 15.42 -2.69
C ARG A 154 14.40 14.39 -3.41
N ARG A 155 13.56 13.71 -2.64
CA ARG A 155 12.55 12.78 -3.15
C ARG A 155 11.23 13.05 -2.44
N GLU A 156 10.37 13.80 -3.11
CA GLU A 156 9.04 14.14 -2.61
C GLU A 156 8.08 12.96 -2.80
N ARG A 157 7.28 12.71 -1.76
CA ARG A 157 6.24 11.68 -1.72
C ARG A 157 5.00 12.20 -1.02
N VAL A 158 3.87 11.81 -1.57
CA VAL A 158 2.56 11.95 -0.94
C VAL A 158 2.36 10.72 -0.08
N PHE A 159 1.91 10.93 1.14
CA PHE A 159 1.44 9.88 2.02
C PHE A 159 -0.02 10.15 2.35
N ILE A 160 -0.81 9.09 2.35
CA ILE A 160 -2.21 9.07 2.76
C ILE A 160 -2.26 8.16 3.98
N VAL A 161 -2.61 8.72 5.13
CA VAL A 161 -2.78 7.98 6.38
C VAL A 161 -4.25 7.98 6.72
N ALA A 162 -4.82 6.79 6.92
CA ALA A 162 -6.23 6.64 7.26
C ALA A 162 -6.39 5.82 8.54
N HIS A 163 -7.38 6.17 9.35
CA HIS A 163 -7.75 5.46 10.58
C HIS A 163 -9.25 5.16 10.60
N ALA A 164 -9.63 3.96 11.01
CA ALA A 164 -11.04 3.58 11.12
C ALA A 164 -11.77 4.52 12.12
N ARG A 165 -12.89 5.11 11.69
CA ARG A 165 -13.76 5.88 12.59
C ARG A 165 -14.59 4.87 13.38
N CYS A 166 -14.38 4.82 14.70
CA CYS A 166 -15.19 4.01 15.62
C CYS A 166 -16.68 4.40 15.57
#